data_AF-A0AAV8T4M0-F1
#
_entry.id   AF-A0AAV8T4M0-F1
#
_cell.length_a   1.000
_cell.length_b   1.000
_cell.length_c   1.000
_cell.angle_alpha   90.00
_cell.angle_beta   90.00
_cell.angle_gamma   90.00
#
_symmetry.space_group_name_H-M   'P 1'
#
loop_
_entity.id
_entity.type
_entity.pdbx_description
1 polymer ?
#
loop_
_entity_poly.entity_id
_entity_poly.type
_entity_poly.pdbx_seq_one_letter_code
_entity_poly.pdbx_strand_id
1 'polypeptide(L)'
;MPASNPKVSFMLDRLLFLLSTHHVLGCSVDDSNTRLYSINSVSKHFVCNQDGVSLGPFMALIQDEIFLQSWSHLKDAILKGEAAFEMVHGMQRYKYLGLDFRFNQVFSKAMYNQSTLWILQCWSDDECLKLLRNCYKAIPEDEKIIIVQGSLPAVPETSSGAKATCQLDVLLMTQSSAGGERTQQAYVDLAIKAGFGGIKFVKMVCKYG
;
A
#
# COMPACT_ATOMS: atom_id res chain seq x y z
N MET A 1 10.07 -3.02 28.73
CA MET A 1 10.99 -2.32 29.66
C MET A 1 10.21 -1.21 30.34
N PRO A 2 10.29 -1.02 31.67
CA PRO A 2 9.67 0.13 32.32
C PRO A 2 10.39 1.39 31.82
N ALA A 3 9.64 2.37 31.34
CA ALA A 3 10.24 3.56 30.76
C ALA A 3 10.85 4.44 31.87
N SER A 4 12.15 4.77 31.74
CA SER A 4 12.88 5.65 32.66
C SER A 4 12.46 7.13 32.56
N ASN A 5 11.64 7.47 31.55
CA ASN A 5 11.16 8.82 31.29
C ASN A 5 9.84 9.08 32.04
N PRO A 6 9.82 9.99 33.04
CA PRO A 6 8.62 10.28 33.84
C PRO A 6 7.48 10.90 33.01
N LYS A 7 7.76 11.43 31.81
CA LYS A 7 6.76 12.04 30.91
C LYS A 7 6.11 11.04 29.95
N VAL A 8 6.46 9.75 29.99
CA VAL A 8 5.96 8.75 29.03
C VAL A 8 4.44 8.68 29.00
N SER A 9 3.80 8.64 30.17
CA SER A 9 2.33 8.59 30.25
C SER A 9 1.69 9.82 29.58
N PHE A 10 2.22 11.01 29.86
CA PHE A 10 1.75 12.26 29.25
C PHE A 10 1.98 12.31 27.73
N MET A 11 3.13 11.83 27.24
CA MET A 11 3.43 11.78 25.80
C MET A 11 2.52 10.78 25.07
N LEU A 12 2.28 9.61 25.67
CA LEU A 12 1.38 8.60 25.13
C LEU A 12 -0.07 9.11 25.08
N ASP A 13 -0.55 9.73 26.16
CA ASP A 13 -1.89 10.33 26.19
C ASP A 13 -2.09 11.34 25.05
N ARG A 14 -1.11 12.20 24.76
CA ARG A 14 -1.17 13.13 23.61
C ARG A 14 -1.27 12.41 22.26
N LEU A 15 -0.51 11.32 22.07
CA LEU A 15 -0.54 10.54 20.84
C LEU A 15 -1.87 9.79 20.69
N LEU A 16 -2.34 9.12 21.75
CA LEU A 16 -3.60 8.40 21.76
C LEU A 16 -4.79 9.36 21.56
N PHE A 17 -4.72 10.55 22.15
CA PHE A 17 -5.72 11.60 21.93
C PHE A 17 -5.78 12.01 20.46
N LEU A 18 -4.64 12.30 19.82
CA LEU A 18 -4.59 12.61 18.38
C LEU A 18 -5.18 11.47 17.53
N LEU A 19 -4.84 10.21 17.82
CA LEU A 19 -5.41 9.07 17.11
C LEU A 19 -6.94 8.98 17.28
N SER A 20 -7.46 9.33 18.46
CA SER A 20 -8.89 9.37 18.72
C SER A 20 -9.63 10.48 17.97
N THR A 21 -9.00 11.66 17.76
CA THR A 21 -9.62 12.75 16.97
C THR A 21 -9.76 12.39 15.48
N HIS A 22 -9.00 11.39 15.02
CA HIS A 22 -9.11 10.81 13.68
C HIS A 22 -9.91 9.49 13.66
N HIS A 23 -10.64 9.18 14.74
CA HIS A 23 -11.44 7.95 14.90
C HIS A 23 -10.65 6.63 14.75
N VAL A 24 -9.32 6.66 14.88
CA VAL A 24 -8.49 5.44 14.88
C VAL A 24 -8.68 4.67 16.18
N LEU A 25 -8.89 5.38 17.29
CA LEU A 25 -9.20 4.81 18.61
C LEU A 25 -10.53 5.37 19.14
N GLY A 26 -11.19 4.61 20.00
CA GLY A 26 -12.23 5.14 20.87
C GLY A 26 -11.60 5.92 22.03
N CYS A 27 -12.28 6.97 22.50
CA CYS A 27 -11.90 7.72 23.68
C CYS A 27 -13.14 7.98 24.54
N SER A 28 -13.04 7.74 25.83
CA SER A 28 -14.04 8.10 26.84
C SER A 28 -13.36 8.75 28.04
N VAL A 29 -14.14 9.33 28.93
CA VAL A 29 -13.67 9.90 30.20
C VAL A 29 -14.38 9.16 31.32
N ASP A 30 -13.64 8.76 32.35
CA ASP A 30 -14.22 8.14 33.55
C ASP A 30 -14.66 9.18 34.60
N ASP A 31 -15.22 8.71 35.71
CA ASP A 31 -15.69 9.56 36.80
C ASP A 31 -14.58 10.39 37.47
N SER A 32 -13.31 10.01 37.28
CA SER A 32 -12.14 10.74 37.79
C SER A 32 -11.64 11.81 36.82
N ASN A 33 -12.35 12.04 35.71
CA ASN A 33 -11.94 12.90 34.61
C ASN A 33 -10.67 12.42 33.89
N THR A 34 -10.40 11.11 33.93
CA THR A 34 -9.27 10.47 33.25
C THR A 34 -9.69 9.95 31.90
N ARG A 35 -8.88 10.20 30.86
CA ARG A 35 -9.12 9.68 29.51
C ARG A 35 -8.80 8.18 29.45
N LEU A 36 -9.73 7.42 28.88
CA LEU A 36 -9.59 6.00 28.59
C LEU A 36 -9.68 5.79 27.08
N TYR A 37 -8.82 4.93 26.55
CA TYR A 37 -8.73 4.63 25.12
C TYR A 37 -9.12 3.19 24.83
N SER A 38 -9.82 2.96 23.73
CA SER A 38 -10.29 1.63 23.32
C SER A 38 -10.03 1.35 21.84
N ILE A 39 -9.91 0.06 21.53
CA ILE A 39 -9.85 -0.41 20.14
C ILE A 39 -11.25 -0.35 19.54
N ASN A 40 -11.33 0.07 18.28
CA ASN A 40 -12.55 0.16 17.49
C ASN A 40 -12.38 -0.60 16.15
N SER A 41 -13.37 -0.49 15.25
CA SER A 41 -13.32 -1.17 13.95
C SER A 41 -12.10 -0.78 13.11
N VAL A 42 -11.64 0.47 13.17
CA VAL A 42 -10.46 0.95 12.41
C VAL A 42 -9.18 0.41 13.03
N SER A 43 -8.97 0.57 14.34
CA SER A 43 -7.73 0.11 15.00
C SER A 43 -7.53 -1.41 14.93
N LYS A 44 -8.59 -2.21 14.82
CA LYS A 44 -8.48 -3.66 14.56
C LYS A 44 -7.64 -4.00 13.34
N HIS A 45 -7.60 -3.14 12.31
CA HIS A 45 -6.81 -3.37 11.11
C HIS A 45 -5.29 -3.28 11.37
N PHE A 46 -4.88 -2.62 12.45
CA PHE A 46 -3.48 -2.41 12.81
C PHE A 46 -2.99 -3.36 13.91
N VAL A 47 -3.88 -4.23 14.41
CA VAL A 47 -3.56 -5.30 15.36
C VAL A 47 -3.52 -6.62 14.57
N CYS A 48 -2.56 -7.50 14.89
CA CYS A 48 -2.50 -8.80 14.23
C CYS A 48 -3.78 -9.61 14.50
N ASN A 49 -4.37 -10.13 13.43
CA ASN A 49 -5.46 -11.10 13.52
C ASN A 49 -4.92 -12.48 13.94
N GLN A 50 -5.79 -13.50 13.95
CA GLN A 50 -5.43 -14.88 14.34
C GLN A 50 -4.32 -15.48 13.45
N ASP A 51 -4.23 -15.04 12.20
CA ASP A 51 -3.22 -15.48 11.23
C ASP A 51 -1.93 -14.64 11.30
N GLY A 52 -1.83 -13.69 12.25
CA GLY A 52 -0.68 -12.80 12.39
C GLY A 52 -0.65 -11.64 11.38
N VAL A 53 -1.74 -11.42 10.63
CA VAL A 53 -1.85 -10.41 9.56
C VAL A 53 -2.40 -9.10 10.11
N SER A 54 -1.80 -7.97 9.69
CA SER A 54 -2.30 -6.61 9.96
C SER A 54 -1.77 -5.61 8.92
N LEU A 55 -2.30 -4.39 8.91
CA LEU A 55 -1.80 -3.25 8.14
C LEU A 55 -0.57 -2.58 8.79
N GLY A 56 -0.21 -2.95 10.02
CA GLY A 56 0.91 -2.38 10.76
C GLY A 56 2.25 -2.41 9.99
N PRO A 57 2.67 -3.55 9.42
CA PRO A 57 3.89 -3.64 8.61
C PRO A 57 3.89 -2.72 7.39
N PHE A 58 2.75 -2.59 6.70
CA PHE A 58 2.64 -1.70 5.55
C PHE A 58 2.77 -0.22 5.94
N MET A 59 2.14 0.17 7.06
CA MET A 59 2.29 1.51 7.61
C MET A 59 3.75 1.79 8.05
N ALA A 60 4.41 0.81 8.65
CA ALA A 60 5.82 0.91 9.03
C ALA A 60 6.74 1.08 7.82
N LEU A 61 6.44 0.42 6.69
CA LEU A 61 7.20 0.58 5.45
C LEU A 61 7.06 1.99 4.89
N ILE A 62 5.83 2.52 4.79
CA ILE A 62 5.60 3.87 4.24
C ILE A 62 6.29 4.95 5.08
N GLN A 63 6.37 4.75 6.40
CA GLN A 63 7.01 5.66 7.34
C GLN A 63 8.49 5.35 7.59
N ASP A 64 9.05 4.31 6.95
CA ASP A 64 10.47 4.03 7.06
C ASP A 64 11.26 5.19 6.44
N GLU A 65 12.35 5.58 7.10
CA GLU A 65 13.18 6.70 6.67
C GLU A 65 13.58 6.58 5.19
N ILE A 66 13.92 5.37 4.74
CA ILE A 66 14.38 5.11 3.38
C ILE A 66 13.27 5.37 2.35
N PHE A 67 12.03 5.02 2.68
CA PHE A 67 10.85 5.31 1.85
C PHE A 67 10.47 6.78 1.91
N LEU A 68 10.52 7.40 3.09
CA LEU A 68 10.16 8.79 3.30
C LEU A 68 11.10 9.76 2.58
N GLN A 69 12.40 9.45 2.54
CA GLN A 69 13.39 10.31 1.88
C GLN A 69 13.08 10.51 0.39
N SER A 70 12.48 9.53 -0.30
CA SER A 70 12.07 9.65 -1.71
C SER A 70 11.14 10.85 -1.97
N TRP A 71 10.31 11.24 -1.00
CA TRP A 71 9.39 12.38 -1.17
C TRP A 71 10.11 13.72 -1.37
N SER A 72 11.34 13.86 -0.88
CA SER A 72 12.14 15.08 -1.04
C SER A 72 12.51 15.37 -2.51
N HIS A 73 12.53 14.34 -3.37
CA HIS A 73 12.92 14.44 -4.78
C HIS A 73 11.73 14.27 -5.74
N LEU A 74 10.49 14.29 -5.24
CA LEU A 74 9.30 14.10 -6.08
C LEU A 74 9.23 15.11 -7.25
N LYS A 75 9.60 16.38 -7.01
CA LYS A 75 9.65 17.39 -8.06
C LYS A 75 10.60 17.00 -9.19
N ASP A 76 11.80 16.55 -8.85
CA ASP A 76 12.82 16.21 -9.84
C ASP A 76 12.45 14.91 -10.57
N ALA A 77 11.83 13.96 -9.87
CA ALA A 77 11.24 12.75 -10.46
C ALA A 77 10.23 13.09 -11.56
N ILE A 78 9.32 14.03 -11.30
CA ILE A 78 8.34 14.48 -12.32
C ILE A 78 9.04 15.14 -13.51
N LEU A 79 10.06 15.96 -13.27
CA LEU A 79 10.76 16.69 -14.33
C LEU A 79 11.64 15.78 -15.20
N LYS A 80 12.23 14.73 -14.63
CA LYS A 80 13.18 13.84 -15.31
C LYS A 80 12.57 12.53 -15.78
N GLY A 81 11.42 12.14 -15.23
CA GLY A 81 10.77 10.86 -15.53
C GLY A 81 11.45 9.64 -14.90
N GLU A 82 12.17 9.82 -13.80
CA GLU A 82 12.85 8.74 -13.07
C GLU A 82 12.24 8.54 -11.66
N ALA A 83 12.49 7.41 -11.02
CA ALA A 83 11.97 7.15 -9.68
C ALA A 83 12.69 8.00 -8.63
N ALA A 84 11.94 8.67 -7.74
CA ALA A 84 12.53 9.50 -6.69
C ALA A 84 13.43 8.68 -5.75
N PHE A 85 13.07 7.42 -5.48
CA PHE A 85 13.91 6.48 -4.73
C PHE A 85 15.30 6.31 -5.36
N GLU A 86 15.37 6.15 -6.70
CA GLU A 86 16.62 5.94 -7.41
C GLU A 86 17.49 7.20 -7.38
N MET A 87 16.88 8.38 -7.43
CA MET A 87 17.59 9.66 -7.29
C MET A 87 18.24 9.81 -5.91
N VAL A 88 17.53 9.40 -4.86
CA VAL A 88 18.01 9.51 -3.47
C VAL A 88 19.10 8.48 -3.18
N HIS A 89 18.88 7.23 -3.60
CA HIS A 89 19.70 6.09 -3.18
C HIS A 89 20.71 5.62 -4.23
N GLY A 90 20.69 6.23 -5.43
CA GLY A 90 21.62 5.94 -6.53
C GLY A 90 21.42 4.57 -7.19
N MET A 91 20.37 3.83 -6.86
CA MET A 91 20.09 2.51 -7.41
C MET A 91 18.62 2.11 -7.29
N GLN A 92 18.21 1.13 -8.09
CA GLN A 92 16.86 0.57 -8.05
C GLN A 92 16.53 -0.07 -6.70
N ARG A 93 15.30 0.13 -6.23
CA ARG A 93 14.78 -0.38 -4.94
C ARG A 93 15.07 -1.85 -4.71
N TYR A 94 14.85 -2.70 -5.71
CA TYR A 94 15.07 -4.14 -5.58
C TYR A 94 16.55 -4.51 -5.39
N LYS A 95 17.49 -3.73 -5.95
CA LYS A 95 18.92 -3.89 -5.68
C LYS A 95 19.27 -3.39 -4.28
N TYR A 96 18.68 -2.26 -3.88
CA TYR A 96 18.88 -1.68 -2.55
C TYR A 96 18.43 -2.63 -1.42
N LEU A 97 17.33 -3.36 -1.61
CA LEU A 97 16.87 -4.40 -0.67
C LEU A 97 17.95 -5.47 -0.39
N GLY A 98 18.84 -5.74 -1.34
CA GLY A 98 19.94 -6.68 -1.15
C GLY A 98 21.09 -6.14 -0.28
N LEU A 99 21.13 -4.82 -0.02
CA LEU A 99 22.21 -4.15 0.71
C LEU A 99 21.83 -3.80 2.15
N ASP A 100 20.57 -3.45 2.40
CA ASP A 100 20.07 -3.13 3.74
C ASP A 100 19.16 -4.25 4.27
N PHE A 101 19.72 -5.08 5.16
CA PHE A 101 19.00 -6.19 5.79
C PHE A 101 17.80 -5.73 6.63
N ARG A 102 17.93 -4.62 7.36
CA ARG A 102 16.86 -4.08 8.21
C ARG A 102 15.69 -3.63 7.34
N PHE A 103 15.99 -2.87 6.30
CA PHE A 103 14.98 -2.41 5.35
C PHE A 103 14.33 -3.57 4.60
N ASN A 104 15.12 -4.56 4.19
CA ASN A 104 14.61 -5.75 3.55
C ASN A 104 13.62 -6.51 4.45
N GLN A 105 13.87 -6.60 5.76
CA GLN A 105 12.91 -7.19 6.69
C GLN A 105 11.59 -6.40 6.74
N VAL A 106 11.65 -5.07 6.84
CA VAL A 106 10.45 -4.22 6.87
C VAL A 106 9.65 -4.37 5.56
N PHE A 107 10.34 -4.27 4.43
CA PHE A 107 9.74 -4.44 3.11
C PHE A 107 9.12 -5.83 2.93
N SER A 108 9.85 -6.90 3.23
CA SER A 108 9.37 -8.27 3.07
C SER A 108 8.14 -8.54 3.95
N LYS A 109 8.14 -8.03 5.19
CA LYS A 109 7.00 -8.18 6.10
C LYS A 109 5.76 -7.43 5.61
N ALA A 110 5.94 -6.25 5.02
CA ALA A 110 4.85 -5.48 4.42
C ALA A 110 4.31 -6.16 3.15
N MET A 111 5.20 -6.65 2.29
CA MET A 111 4.84 -7.25 1.02
C MET A 111 4.22 -8.64 1.15
N TYR A 112 4.53 -9.42 2.19
CA TYR A 112 3.95 -10.75 2.38
C TYR A 112 2.42 -10.75 2.31
N ASN A 113 1.78 -9.70 2.83
CA ASN A 113 0.32 -9.55 2.79
C ASN A 113 -0.21 -8.92 1.49
N GLN A 114 0.58 -8.06 0.85
CA GLN A 114 0.13 -7.20 -0.25
C GLN A 114 0.47 -7.76 -1.65
N SER A 115 1.65 -8.37 -1.79
CA SER A 115 2.19 -8.81 -3.09
C SER A 115 1.50 -10.03 -3.69
N THR A 116 0.84 -10.86 -2.86
CA THR A 116 0.01 -11.98 -3.34
C THR A 116 -1.24 -11.49 -4.09
N LEU A 117 -1.70 -10.28 -3.78
CA LEU A 117 -2.89 -9.71 -4.39
C LEU A 117 -2.52 -8.73 -5.52
N TRP A 118 -1.59 -7.80 -5.32
CA TRP A 118 -1.41 -6.64 -6.21
C TRP A 118 -0.11 -6.65 -7.02
N ILE A 119 -0.01 -7.57 -8.00
CA ILE A 119 1.22 -7.73 -8.82
C ILE A 119 1.39 -6.72 -9.97
N LEU A 120 0.30 -6.32 -10.67
CA LEU A 120 0.40 -5.52 -11.89
C LEU A 120 0.83 -4.07 -11.64
N GLN A 121 0.55 -3.51 -10.46
CA GLN A 121 0.97 -2.16 -10.09
C GLN A 121 2.51 -2.01 -10.03
N CYS A 122 3.25 -3.12 -9.88
CA CYS A 122 4.70 -3.10 -9.76
C CYS A 122 5.42 -2.92 -11.10
N TRP A 123 4.73 -3.21 -12.21
CA TRP A 123 5.34 -3.43 -13.52
C TRP A 123 4.77 -2.48 -14.58
N SER A 124 5.59 -2.22 -15.60
CA SER A 124 5.17 -1.46 -16.79
C SER A 124 4.09 -2.20 -17.58
N ASP A 125 3.44 -1.48 -18.50
CA ASP A 125 2.43 -2.08 -19.39
C ASP A 125 3.02 -3.22 -20.24
N ASP A 126 4.25 -3.07 -20.70
CA ASP A 126 4.94 -4.09 -21.50
C ASP A 126 5.25 -5.35 -20.69
N GLU A 127 5.66 -5.18 -19.43
CA GLU A 127 5.92 -6.29 -18.50
C GLU A 127 4.61 -6.96 -18.08
N CYS A 128 3.57 -6.19 -17.76
CA CYS A 128 2.23 -6.69 -17.50
C CYS A 128 1.70 -7.49 -18.69
N LEU A 129 1.88 -6.99 -19.92
CA LEU A 129 1.45 -7.66 -21.12
C LEU A 129 2.19 -8.98 -21.36
N LYS A 130 3.50 -9.02 -21.11
CA LYS A 130 4.29 -10.26 -21.17
C LYS A 130 3.77 -11.29 -20.16
N LEU A 131 3.48 -10.87 -18.93
CA LEU A 131 2.89 -11.74 -17.91
C LEU A 131 1.54 -12.30 -18.36
N LEU A 132 0.63 -11.42 -18.78
CA LEU A 132 -0.73 -11.80 -19.17
C LEU A 132 -0.73 -12.74 -20.38
N ARG A 133 0.17 -12.55 -21.35
CA ARG A 133 0.35 -13.47 -22.48
C ARG A 133 0.85 -14.84 -22.03
N ASN A 134 1.74 -14.89 -21.04
CA ASN A 134 2.19 -16.16 -20.48
C ASN A 134 1.05 -16.86 -19.73
N CYS A 135 0.26 -16.12 -18.94
CA CYS A 135 -0.93 -16.66 -18.30
C CYS A 135 -1.93 -17.20 -19.32
N TYR A 136 -2.22 -16.46 -20.39
CA TYR A 136 -3.12 -16.88 -21.46
C TYR A 136 -2.69 -18.21 -22.10
N LYS A 137 -1.37 -18.40 -22.32
CA LYS A 137 -0.82 -19.65 -22.86
C LYS A 137 -0.83 -20.82 -21.87
N ALA A 138 -0.84 -20.53 -20.57
CA ALA A 138 -0.71 -21.54 -19.52
C ALA A 138 -2.06 -22.10 -19.06
N ILE A 139 -3.15 -21.37 -19.27
CA ILE A 139 -4.50 -21.83 -18.92
C ILE A 139 -5.12 -22.65 -20.05
N PRO A 140 -5.97 -23.65 -19.73
CA PRO A 140 -6.78 -24.34 -20.72
C PRO A 140 -7.71 -23.39 -21.49
N GLU A 141 -8.18 -23.85 -22.65
CA GLU A 141 -9.20 -23.15 -23.42
C GLU A 141 -10.47 -22.94 -22.56
N ASP A 142 -11.08 -21.76 -22.68
CA ASP A 142 -12.24 -21.30 -21.89
C ASP A 142 -12.04 -21.08 -20.37
N GLU A 143 -10.81 -21.24 -19.85
CA GLU A 143 -10.51 -20.87 -18.46
C GLU A 143 -10.30 -19.35 -18.28
N LYS A 144 -10.37 -18.92 -17.01
CA LYS A 144 -10.34 -17.51 -16.61
C LYS A 144 -9.21 -17.27 -15.64
N ILE A 145 -8.50 -16.17 -15.82
CA ILE A 145 -7.63 -15.62 -14.78
C ILE A 145 -8.41 -14.64 -13.91
N ILE A 146 -8.10 -14.64 -12.61
CA ILE A 146 -8.63 -13.67 -11.66
C ILE A 146 -7.48 -12.75 -11.25
N ILE A 147 -7.67 -11.47 -11.48
CA ILE A 147 -6.70 -10.43 -11.13
C ILE A 147 -7.35 -9.52 -10.10
N VAL A 148 -6.66 -9.30 -8.98
CA VAL A 148 -7.12 -8.41 -7.89
C VAL A 148 -6.23 -7.18 -7.89
N GLN A 149 -6.77 -5.99 -8.14
CA GLN A 149 -5.99 -4.74 -8.13
C GLN A 149 -6.83 -3.57 -7.64
N GLY A 150 -6.13 -2.51 -7.21
CA GLY A 150 -6.69 -1.17 -7.21
C GLY A 150 -7.04 -0.73 -8.63
N SER A 151 -8.06 0.12 -8.75
CA SER A 151 -8.36 0.79 -10.02
C SER A 151 -8.51 2.28 -9.78
N LEU A 152 -7.75 3.10 -10.51
CA LEU A 152 -7.92 4.53 -10.47
C LEU A 152 -9.30 4.90 -11.05
N PRO A 153 -10.05 5.80 -10.38
CA PRO A 153 -11.28 6.29 -10.94
C PRO A 153 -10.96 7.17 -12.16
N ALA A 154 -11.78 7.08 -13.21
CA ALA A 154 -11.59 7.89 -14.42
C ALA A 154 -11.77 9.39 -14.17
N VAL A 155 -12.52 9.74 -13.13
CA VAL A 155 -12.75 11.12 -12.66
C VAL A 155 -12.47 11.15 -11.16
N PRO A 156 -11.79 12.18 -10.62
CA PRO A 156 -11.55 12.28 -9.19
C PRO A 156 -12.84 12.19 -8.38
N GLU A 157 -12.83 11.33 -7.36
CA GLU A 157 -13.92 11.19 -6.40
C GLU A 157 -13.37 11.12 -4.96
N THR A 158 -14.21 11.40 -3.97
CA THR A 158 -13.78 11.57 -2.58
C THR A 158 -14.04 10.37 -1.68
N SER A 159 -14.41 9.22 -2.26
CA SER A 159 -14.63 7.98 -1.51
C SER A 159 -13.34 7.54 -0.83
N SER A 160 -13.43 6.86 0.32
CA SER A 160 -12.23 6.37 1.03
C SER A 160 -11.41 5.42 0.17
N GLY A 161 -12.07 4.60 -0.65
CA GLY A 161 -11.40 3.69 -1.58
C GLY A 161 -10.63 4.44 -2.67
N ALA A 162 -11.24 5.43 -3.32
CA ALA A 162 -10.56 6.23 -4.32
C ALA A 162 -9.38 7.01 -3.74
N LYS A 163 -9.55 7.63 -2.56
CA LYS A 163 -8.46 8.31 -1.86
C LYS A 163 -7.30 7.37 -1.59
N ALA A 164 -7.58 6.15 -1.10
CA ALA A 164 -6.55 5.15 -0.84
C ALA A 164 -5.80 4.73 -2.11
N THR A 165 -6.51 4.44 -3.21
CA THR A 165 -5.89 4.09 -4.49
C THR A 165 -5.02 5.23 -5.04
N CYS A 166 -5.51 6.47 -5.01
CA CYS A 166 -4.73 7.62 -5.48
C CYS A 166 -3.49 7.88 -4.60
N GLN A 167 -3.60 7.69 -3.28
CA GLN A 167 -2.46 7.80 -2.37
C GLN A 167 -1.40 6.73 -2.65
N LEU A 168 -1.84 5.50 -2.91
CA LEU A 168 -0.96 4.40 -3.30
C LEU A 168 -0.28 4.65 -4.65
N ASP A 169 -0.99 5.19 -5.62
CA ASP A 169 -0.44 5.52 -6.94
C ASP A 169 0.70 6.55 -6.84
N VAL A 170 0.46 7.65 -6.11
CA VAL A 170 1.51 8.66 -5.86
C VAL A 170 2.67 8.08 -5.06
N LEU A 171 2.38 7.21 -4.08
CA LEU A 171 3.44 6.50 -3.37
C LEU A 171 4.27 5.65 -4.34
N LEU A 172 3.65 4.85 -5.21
CA LEU A 172 4.36 4.02 -6.19
C LEU A 172 5.22 4.85 -7.15
N MET A 173 4.75 6.03 -7.57
CA MET A 173 5.52 6.97 -8.37
C MET A 173 6.82 7.43 -7.67
N THR A 174 6.81 7.60 -6.34
CA THR A 174 8.05 7.93 -5.60
C THR A 174 9.04 6.76 -5.55
N GLN A 175 8.55 5.52 -5.70
CA GLN A 175 9.32 4.31 -5.47
C GLN A 175 9.77 3.62 -6.76
N SER A 176 9.04 3.79 -7.87
CA SER A 176 9.24 3.09 -9.15
C SER A 176 8.96 4.05 -10.31
N SER A 177 9.75 3.95 -11.38
CA SER A 177 9.50 4.68 -12.63
C SER A 177 8.60 3.91 -13.60
N ALA A 178 8.44 2.61 -13.39
CA ALA A 178 7.77 1.70 -14.33
C ALA A 178 6.39 1.23 -13.85
N GLY A 179 6.03 1.44 -12.58
CA GLY A 179 4.81 0.91 -11.97
C GLY A 179 3.81 2.02 -11.61
N GLY A 180 2.53 1.68 -11.60
CA GLY A 180 1.44 2.59 -11.26
C GLY A 180 0.09 1.89 -11.26
N GLU A 181 -0.88 2.54 -10.63
CA GLU A 181 -2.26 2.11 -10.67
C GLU A 181 -2.87 2.42 -12.05
N ARG A 182 -3.88 1.65 -12.45
CA ARG A 182 -4.51 1.78 -13.77
C ARG A 182 -6.01 1.96 -13.65
N THR A 183 -6.61 2.59 -14.65
CA THR A 183 -8.06 2.65 -14.75
C THR A 183 -8.62 1.29 -15.14
N GLN A 184 -9.92 1.07 -14.91
CA GLN A 184 -10.60 -0.14 -15.38
C GLN A 184 -10.43 -0.33 -16.89
N GLN A 185 -10.54 0.75 -17.68
CA GLN A 185 -10.36 0.68 -19.12
C GLN A 185 -8.94 0.28 -19.53
N ALA A 186 -7.91 0.80 -18.85
CA ALA A 186 -6.54 0.41 -19.12
C ALA A 186 -6.28 -1.09 -18.84
N TYR A 187 -6.89 -1.65 -17.80
CA TYR A 187 -6.88 -3.10 -17.57
C TYR A 187 -7.61 -3.87 -18.67
N VAL A 188 -8.72 -3.33 -19.19
CA VAL A 188 -9.42 -3.92 -20.34
C VAL A 188 -8.51 -4.03 -21.55
N ASP A 189 -7.87 -2.93 -21.90
CA ASP A 189 -7.00 -2.84 -23.07
C ASP A 189 -5.79 -3.78 -22.94
N LEU A 190 -5.20 -3.90 -21.75
CA LEU A 190 -4.09 -4.83 -21.48
C LEU A 190 -4.49 -6.29 -21.69
N ALA A 191 -5.63 -6.70 -21.14
CA ALA A 191 -6.10 -8.08 -21.25
C ALA A 191 -6.54 -8.43 -22.68
N ILE A 192 -7.19 -7.51 -23.41
CA ILE A 192 -7.49 -7.71 -24.83
C ILE A 192 -6.20 -7.87 -25.65
N LYS A 193 -5.21 -7.00 -25.46
CA LYS A 193 -3.89 -7.10 -26.12
C LYS A 193 -3.14 -8.40 -25.78
N ALA A 194 -3.45 -9.03 -24.65
CA ALA A 194 -2.89 -10.30 -24.23
C ALA A 194 -3.61 -11.53 -24.83
N GLY A 195 -4.80 -11.35 -25.40
CA GLY A 195 -5.58 -12.42 -26.06
C GLY A 195 -6.89 -12.80 -25.35
N PHE A 196 -7.22 -12.17 -24.22
CA PHE A 196 -8.45 -12.48 -23.49
C PHE A 196 -9.68 -11.88 -24.19
N GLY A 197 -10.69 -12.72 -24.46
CA GLY A 197 -11.91 -12.33 -25.19
C GLY A 197 -12.99 -11.65 -24.36
N GLY A 198 -12.88 -11.63 -23.02
CA GLY A 198 -13.89 -11.05 -22.15
C GLY A 198 -13.37 -10.76 -20.74
N ILE A 199 -13.86 -9.67 -20.16
CA ILE A 199 -13.43 -9.18 -18.84
C ILE A 199 -14.67 -8.85 -18.02
N LYS A 200 -14.70 -9.35 -16.79
CA LYS A 200 -15.76 -9.08 -15.83
C LYS A 200 -15.17 -8.39 -14.61
N PHE A 201 -15.61 -7.16 -14.35
CA PHE A 201 -15.26 -6.46 -13.13
C PHE A 201 -16.18 -6.88 -11.98
N VAL A 202 -15.57 -7.20 -10.85
CA VAL A 202 -16.27 -7.45 -9.59
C VAL A 202 -15.66 -6.52 -8.56
N LYS A 203 -16.47 -5.57 -8.07
CA LYS A 203 -16.02 -4.68 -6.99
C LYS A 203 -15.98 -5.47 -5.69
N MET A 204 -14.77 -5.72 -5.20
CA MET A 204 -14.57 -6.26 -3.86
C MET A 204 -14.34 -5.10 -2.89
N VAL A 205 -15.06 -5.10 -1.78
CA VAL A 205 -14.79 -4.20 -0.67
C VAL A 205 -14.01 -5.03 0.35
N CYS A 206 -12.75 -4.67 0.60
CA CYS A 206 -11.99 -5.25 1.71
C CYS A 206 -12.71 -4.94 3.02
N LYS A 207 -13.49 -5.90 3.51
CA LYS A 207 -13.94 -5.94 4.89
C LYS A 207 -12.87 -6.70 5.65
N TYR A 208 -11.95 -6.01 6.30
CA TYR A 208 -11.12 -6.66 7.31
C TYR A 208 -12.04 -6.88 8.51
N GLY A 209 -12.41 -8.15 8.74
CA GLY A 209 -13.24 -8.59 9.86
C GLY A 209 -12.39 -8.83 11.10
#